data_AF-A0A7V2LJ63-F1
#
_entry.id   AF-A0A7V2LJ63-F1
#
_cell.length_a   1.000
_cell.length_b   1.000
_cell.length_c   1.000
_cell.angle_alpha   90.00
_cell.angle_beta   90.00
_cell.angle_gamma   90.00
#
_symmetry.space_group_name_H-M   'P 1'
#
loop_
_entity.id
_entity.type
_entity.pdbx_description
1 polymer ?
#
loop_
_entity_poly.entity_id
_entity_poly.type
_entity_poly.pdbx_seq_one_letter_code
_entity_poly.pdbx_strand_id
1 'polypeptide(L)'
;MVAGAKLAMTTSNLALGTDTTLTLYDSDGVTQLAYNDIDPLNPPARRIDWTAPASGTYFLKATHFNPAAGGCDMTYELVVARTDLTPTPMPLYLPLMVK
;
A
#
# COMPACT_ATOMS: atom_id res chain seq x y z
N MET A 1 8.82 -4.03 -9.97
CA MET A 1 9.29 -4.75 -8.77
C MET A 1 10.40 -5.72 -9.15
N VAL A 2 11.30 -6.05 -8.22
CA VAL A 2 12.28 -7.14 -8.37
C VAL A 2 11.79 -8.37 -7.61
N ALA A 3 12.17 -9.58 -8.05
CA ALA A 3 11.84 -10.81 -7.34
C ALA A 3 12.27 -10.75 -5.86
N GLY A 4 11.41 -11.23 -4.98
CA GLY A 4 11.60 -11.21 -3.53
C GLY A 4 11.29 -9.87 -2.85
N ALA A 5 10.99 -8.81 -3.59
CA ALA A 5 10.68 -7.52 -2.99
C ALA A 5 9.40 -7.57 -2.14
N LYS A 6 9.45 -7.02 -0.92
CA LYS A 6 8.31 -7.00 0.01
C LYS A 6 7.64 -5.63 0.03
N LEU A 7 6.32 -5.62 -0.11
CA LEU A 7 5.49 -4.43 -0.14
C LEU A 7 4.41 -4.49 0.93
N ALA A 8 4.09 -3.31 1.48
CA ALA A 8 2.83 -3.03 2.14
C ALA A 8 2.08 -1.98 1.30
N MET A 9 0.86 -2.30 0.92
CA MET A 9 -0.03 -1.42 0.15
C MET A 9 -1.23 -1.09 1.01
N THR A 10 -1.50 0.18 1.24
CA THR A 10 -2.53 0.61 2.20
C THR A 10 -3.37 1.77 1.70
N THR A 11 -4.66 1.76 2.05
CA THR A 11 -5.50 2.97 1.99
C THR A 11 -5.71 3.56 3.38
N SER A 12 -5.68 4.88 3.49
CA SER A 12 -5.86 5.63 4.74
C SER A 12 -6.57 6.97 4.48
N ASN A 13 -6.91 7.69 5.56
CA ASN A 13 -7.54 9.02 5.48
C ASN A 13 -8.79 9.05 4.57
N LEU A 14 -9.63 8.01 4.68
CA LEU A 14 -10.86 7.91 3.91
C LEU A 14 -11.84 9.00 4.36
N ALA A 15 -12.36 9.77 3.42
CA ALA A 15 -13.44 10.71 3.68
C ALA A 15 -14.72 9.98 4.13
N LEU A 16 -15.62 10.70 4.81
CA LEU A 16 -16.91 10.14 5.23
C LEU A 16 -17.67 9.56 4.04
N GLY A 17 -18.20 8.35 4.21
CA GLY A 17 -18.92 7.64 3.15
C GLY A 17 -18.02 7.00 2.08
N THR A 18 -16.70 7.09 2.20
CA THR A 18 -15.75 6.36 1.36
C THR A 18 -15.42 5.02 2.00
N ASP A 19 -15.63 3.94 1.25
CA ASP A 19 -15.21 2.59 1.63
C ASP A 19 -14.38 2.01 0.48
N THR A 20 -13.07 1.89 0.67
CA THR A 20 -12.16 1.38 -0.37
C THR A 20 -11.99 -0.12 -0.29
N THR A 21 -11.74 -0.77 -1.42
CA THR A 21 -11.17 -2.12 -1.55
C THR A 21 -9.85 -2.03 -2.31
N LEU A 22 -8.95 -2.97 -2.05
CA LEU A 22 -7.69 -3.12 -2.76
C LEU A 22 -7.64 -4.45 -3.50
N THR A 23 -7.22 -4.43 -4.76
CA THR A 23 -6.95 -5.62 -5.56
C THR A 23 -5.57 -5.51 -6.21
N LEU A 24 -4.73 -6.51 -5.99
CA LEU A 24 -3.44 -6.66 -6.67
C LEU A 24 -3.59 -7.63 -7.84
N TYR A 25 -3.06 -7.25 -9.00
CA TYR A 25 -3.02 -8.05 -10.21
C TYR A 25 -1.58 -8.37 -10.64
N ASP A 26 -1.44 -9.49 -11.34
CA ASP A 26 -0.20 -9.90 -12.00
C ASP A 26 0.14 -8.95 -13.16
N SER A 27 1.29 -9.18 -13.77
CA SER A 27 1.86 -8.47 -14.91
C SER A 27 0.99 -8.45 -16.17
N ASP A 28 0.01 -9.32 -16.28
CA ASP A 28 -1.01 -9.28 -17.34
C ASP A 28 -2.12 -8.24 -17.09
N GLY A 29 -2.18 -7.66 -15.88
CA GLY A 29 -3.19 -6.68 -15.47
C GLY A 29 -4.59 -7.25 -15.25
N VAL A 30 -4.77 -8.57 -15.31
CA VAL A 30 -6.08 -9.24 -15.24
C VAL A 30 -6.10 -10.34 -14.18
N THR A 31 -5.01 -11.09 -14.02
CA THR A 31 -4.92 -12.16 -13.03
C THR A 31 -4.83 -11.58 -11.63
N GLN A 32 -5.86 -11.78 -10.81
CA GLN A 32 -5.87 -11.31 -9.42
C GLN A 32 -4.93 -12.16 -8.55
N LEU A 33 -3.98 -11.50 -7.89
CA LEU A 33 -3.02 -12.11 -6.97
C LEU A 33 -3.44 -11.97 -5.50
N ALA A 34 -4.07 -10.84 -5.14
CA ALA A 34 -4.55 -10.59 -3.79
C ALA A 34 -5.72 -9.59 -3.79
N TYR A 35 -6.57 -9.65 -2.77
CA TYR A 35 -7.68 -8.74 -2.55
C TYR A 35 -7.85 -8.50 -1.05
N ASN A 36 -8.16 -7.27 -0.66
CA ASN A 36 -8.55 -6.96 0.70
C ASN A 36 -9.60 -5.83 0.75
N ASP A 37 -10.66 -6.07 1.52
CA ASP A 37 -11.76 -5.15 1.81
C ASP A 37 -12.00 -4.91 3.31
N ILE A 38 -11.07 -5.37 4.17
CA ILE A 38 -11.08 -5.00 5.59
C ILE A 38 -9.66 -5.05 6.19
N ASP A 39 -9.27 -3.99 6.92
CA ASP A 39 -8.17 -4.10 7.90
C ASP A 39 -8.80 -4.14 9.31
N PRO A 40 -8.85 -5.33 9.95
CA PRO A 40 -9.46 -5.46 11.28
C PRO A 40 -8.66 -4.78 12.40
N LEU A 41 -7.39 -4.44 12.16
CA LEU A 41 -6.53 -3.77 13.15
C LEU A 41 -6.61 -2.23 13.03
N ASN A 42 -6.93 -1.71 11.84
CA ASN A 42 -7.00 -0.26 11.59
C ASN A 42 -8.22 0.15 10.74
N PRO A 43 -9.46 -0.15 11.15
CA PRO A 43 -10.63 0.30 10.38
C PRO A 43 -10.67 1.84 10.31
N PRO A 44 -10.92 2.46 9.14
CA PRO A 44 -11.42 1.88 7.89
C PRO A 44 -10.35 1.57 6.83
N ALA A 45 -9.08 1.49 7.19
CA ALA A 45 -7.99 1.23 6.24
C ALA A 45 -8.12 -0.15 5.58
N ARG A 46 -7.43 -0.32 4.45
CA ARG A 46 -7.19 -1.62 3.80
C ARG A 46 -5.70 -1.84 3.69
N ARG A 47 -5.26 -3.09 3.78
CA ARG A 47 -3.84 -3.45 3.68
C ARG A 47 -3.62 -4.74 2.89
N ILE A 48 -2.67 -4.72 1.97
CA ILE A 48 -2.11 -5.92 1.34
C ILE A 48 -0.61 -5.95 1.63
N ASP A 49 -0.15 -6.99 2.33
CA ASP A 49 1.25 -7.33 2.44
C ASP A 49 1.60 -8.40 1.40
N TRP A 50 2.57 -8.13 0.55
CA TRP A 50 2.86 -9.00 -0.59
C TRP A 50 4.35 -9.07 -0.89
N THR A 51 4.80 -10.24 -1.36
CA THR A 51 6.17 -10.48 -1.80
C THR A 51 6.18 -10.81 -3.29
N ALA A 52 6.98 -10.10 -4.07
CA ALA A 52 7.06 -10.30 -5.51
C ALA A 52 7.63 -11.69 -5.86
N PRO A 53 6.88 -12.56 -6.56
CA PRO A 53 7.38 -13.88 -6.93
C PRO A 53 8.40 -13.81 -8.06
N ALA A 54 8.32 -12.78 -8.91
CA ALA A 54 9.23 -12.52 -10.02
C ALA A 54 9.49 -11.02 -10.19
N SER A 55 10.56 -10.69 -10.92
CA SER A 55 10.81 -9.32 -11.36
C SER A 55 9.82 -8.94 -12.46
N GLY A 56 9.16 -7.80 -12.33
CA GLY A 56 8.15 -7.37 -13.28
C GLY A 56 7.31 -6.21 -12.79
N THR A 57 6.40 -5.76 -13.65
CA THR A 57 5.36 -4.78 -13.30
C THR A 57 4.14 -5.52 -12.77
N TYR A 58 3.52 -4.98 -11.73
CA TYR A 58 2.30 -5.49 -11.11
C TYR A 58 1.34 -4.31 -10.96
N PHE A 59 0.03 -4.57 -10.94
CA PHE A 59 -0.97 -3.51 -10.93
C PHE A 59 -1.78 -3.54 -9.64
N LEU A 60 -1.86 -2.41 -8.96
CA LEU A 60 -2.72 -2.23 -7.80
C LEU A 60 -3.93 -1.39 -8.20
N LYS A 61 -5.12 -1.85 -7.82
CA LYS A 61 -6.38 -1.15 -8.02
C LYS A 61 -6.99 -0.83 -6.67
N ALA A 62 -7.31 0.44 -6.46
CA ALA A 62 -8.16 0.90 -5.35
C ALA A 62 -9.53 1.27 -5.93
N THR A 63 -10.61 0.72 -5.36
CA THR A 63 -11.99 1.02 -5.78
C THR A 63 -12.89 1.25 -4.59
N HIS A 64 -14.03 1.90 -4.81
CA HIS A 64 -15.08 1.94 -3.80
C HIS A 64 -15.77 0.56 -3.69
N PHE A 65 -16.09 0.11 -2.47
CA PHE A 65 -16.77 -1.17 -2.21
C PHE A 65 -18.16 -1.21 -2.86
N ASN A 66 -18.94 -0.14 -2.70
CA ASN A 66 -20.16 0.08 -3.46
C ASN A 66 -19.81 0.60 -4.88
N PRO A 67 -20.08 -0.15 -5.96
CA PRO A 67 -19.75 0.26 -7.34
C PRO A 67 -20.59 1.43 -7.86
N ALA A 68 -21.71 1.75 -7.21
CA ALA A 68 -22.55 2.90 -7.55
C ALA A 68 -22.16 4.18 -6.80
N ALA A 69 -21.22 4.10 -5.85
CA ALA A 69 -20.74 5.26 -5.10
C ALA A 69 -19.55 5.90 -5.79
N GLY A 70 -19.56 7.22 -5.86
CA GLY A 70 -18.50 8.05 -6.41
C GLY A 70 -18.81 9.52 -6.19
N GLY A 71 -17.80 10.37 -6.39
CA GLY A 71 -17.93 11.82 -6.23
C GLY A 71 -16.59 12.45 -5.89
N CYS A 72 -16.48 13.77 -6.08
CA CYS A 72 -15.23 14.50 -5.78
C CYS A 72 -14.88 14.49 -4.29
N ASP A 73 -15.87 14.27 -3.41
CA ASP A 73 -15.68 14.27 -1.96
C ASP A 73 -15.27 12.89 -1.41
N MET A 74 -15.23 11.85 -2.26
CA MET A 74 -14.84 10.49 -1.85
C MET A 74 -13.33 10.30 -1.98
N THR A 75 -12.59 10.93 -1.08
CA THR A 75 -11.12 10.93 -1.09
C THR A 75 -10.54 9.84 -0.21
N TYR A 76 -9.33 9.39 -0.58
CA TYR A 76 -8.50 8.50 0.22
C TYR A 76 -7.03 8.77 -0.12
N GLU A 77 -6.13 8.38 0.78
CA GLU A 77 -4.71 8.25 0.49
C GLU A 77 -4.39 6.80 0.13
N LEU A 78 -3.54 6.61 -0.87
CA LEU A 78 -3.00 5.32 -1.25
C LEU A 78 -1.48 5.33 -1.09
N VAL A 79 -0.97 4.40 -0.29
CA VAL A 79 0.47 4.25 -0.06
C VAL A 79 0.92 2.88 -0.54
N VAL A 80 2.04 2.87 -1.27
CA VAL A 80 2.76 1.65 -1.66
C VAL A 80 4.18 1.77 -1.12
N ALA A 81 4.48 1.02 -0.07
CA ALA A 81 5.75 1.10 0.64
C ALA A 81 6.53 -0.21 0.54
N ARG A 82 7.84 -0.13 0.30
CA ARG A 82 8.75 -1.26 0.46
C ARG A 82 9.01 -1.50 1.94
N THR A 83 8.86 -2.74 2.38
CA THR A 83 9.08 -3.16 3.78
C THR A 83 10.37 -3.94 3.97
N ASP A 84 11.07 -4.23 2.88
CA ASP A 84 12.37 -4.91 2.84
C ASP A 84 13.56 -3.96 2.71
N LEU A 85 13.31 -2.66 2.61
CA LEU A 85 14.37 -1.65 2.69
C LEU A 85 14.75 -1.48 4.15
N THR A 86 15.90 -2.03 4.54
CA THR A 86 16.58 -1.51 5.74
C THR A 86 16.97 -0.07 5.43
N PRO A 87 16.63 0.92 6.28
CA PRO A 87 17.20 2.25 6.14
C PRO A 87 18.71 2.08 6.13
N THR A 88 19.38 2.57 5.08
CA THR A 88 20.85 2.68 5.12
C THR A 88 21.20 3.42 6.41
N PRO A 89 21.96 2.82 7.35
CA PRO A 89 22.30 3.51 8.58
C PRO A 89 23.10 4.74 8.19
N MET A 90 22.48 5.91 8.27
CA MET A 90 23.17 7.18 8.12
C MET A 90 23.94 7.39 9.42
N PRO A 91 25.29 7.41 9.41
CA PRO A 91 26.04 7.73 10.62
C PRO A 91 25.73 9.18 11.00
N LEU A 92 24.96 9.36 12.08
CA LEU A 92 24.72 10.67 12.67
C LEU A 92 25.96 11.09 13.46
N TYR A 93 26.79 11.94 12.88
CA TYR A 93 27.90 12.58 13.59
C TYR A 93 27.37 13.74 14.43
N LEU A 94 27.15 13.53 15.73
CA LEU A 94 26.95 14.63 16.67
C LEU A 94 28.30 15.31 16.95
N PRO A 95 28.39 16.65 16.97
CA PRO A 95 29.58 17.33 17.45
C PRO A 95 29.78 17.04 18.93
N LEU A 96 30.96 16.51 19.28
CA LEU A 96 31.37 16.34 20.67
C LEU A 96 31.72 17.72 21.24
N MET A 97 30.85 18.27 22.08
CA MET A 97 31.22 19.42 22.92
C MET A 97 31.95 18.90 24.16
N VAL A 98 33.29 18.97 24.14
CA VAL A 98 34.10 18.76 25.33
C VAL A 98 34.11 20.08 26.11
N LYS A 99 33.73 20.02 27.40
CA LYS A 99 33.75 21.16 28.32
C LYS A 99 35.15 21.42 28.86
#